data_AF-A0A0A9GRD7-F1
#
_entry.id   AF-A0A0A9GRD7-F1
#
_cell.length_a   1.000
_cell.length_b   1.000
_cell.length_c   1.000
_cell.angle_alpha   90.00
_cell.angle_beta   90.00
_cell.angle_gamma   90.00
#
_symmetry.space_group_name_H-M   'P 1'
#
loop_
_entity.id
_entity.type
_entity.pdbx_description
1 polymer ?
#
loop_
_entity_poly.entity_id
_entity_poly.type
_entity_poly.pdbx_seq_one_letter_code
_entity_poly.pdbx_strand_id
1 'polypeptide(L)'
;MKGRCKHCDELIGAKHGSGTSALLKHLTRCKKQSQALRVVQDLSSTIRSPNGACLKNWSYEPQVARRVLLRMVSLHGIPFTFTEYDGFRRFVERLV
;
A
#
# COMPACT_ATOMS: atom_id res chain seq x y z
N MET A 1 22.20 34.17 13.39
CA MET A 1 22.70 32.77 13.34
C MET A 1 22.02 32.03 12.19
N LYS A 2 22.59 30.92 11.71
CA LYS A 2 21.95 30.06 10.70
C LYS A 2 21.94 28.62 11.23
N GLY A 3 20.82 27.92 11.08
CA GLY A 3 20.69 26.49 11.38
C GLY A 3 20.70 25.67 10.10
N ARG A 4 21.27 24.46 10.11
CA ARG A 4 21.27 23.54 8.96
C ARG A 4 20.19 22.48 9.16
N CYS A 5 19.35 22.25 8.15
CA CYS A 5 18.41 21.14 8.20
C CYS A 5 19.13 19.80 8.00
N LYS A 6 18.93 18.83 8.89
CA LYS A 6 19.51 17.48 8.76
C LYS A 6 18.89 16.62 7.64
N HIS A 7 17.74 17.04 7.10
CA HIS A 7 17.02 16.29 6.08
C HIS A 7 17.36 16.76 4.66
N CYS A 8 17.53 18.06 4.45
CA CYS A 8 17.82 18.63 3.13
C CYS A 8 19.07 19.50 3.06
N ASP A 9 19.83 19.61 4.15
CA ASP A 9 21.07 20.40 4.26
C ASP A 9 20.92 21.91 3.99
N GLU A 10 19.69 22.39 3.86
CA GLU A 10 19.40 23.79 3.60
C GLU A 10 19.69 24.66 4.83
N LEU A 11 20.29 25.83 4.59
CA LEU A 11 20.62 26.81 5.61
C LEU A 11 19.41 27.69 5.91
N ILE A 12 18.88 27.58 7.12
CA ILE A 12 17.73 28.32 7.60
C ILE A 12 18.24 29.50 8.43
N GLY A 13 17.90 30.72 8.00
CA GLY A 13 18.24 31.93 8.74
C GLY A 13 17.47 32.02 10.06
N ALA A 14 18.20 32.23 11.16
CA ALA A 14 17.64 32.53 12.47
C ALA A 14 18.05 33.97 12.88
N LYS A 15 17.07 34.87 12.99
CA LYS A 15 17.32 36.22 13.53
C LYS A 15 17.33 36.13 15.07
N HIS A 16 18.27 36.82 15.71
CA HIS A 16 18.28 36.95 17.18
C HIS A 16 16.98 37.64 17.62
N GLY A 17 16.31 37.09 18.64
CA GLY A 17 15.03 37.59 19.14
C GLY A 17 13.78 37.16 18.35
N SER A 18 13.93 36.50 17.19
CA SER A 18 12.81 35.88 16.48
C SER A 18 12.77 34.38 16.77
N GLY A 19 11.59 33.87 17.15
CA GLY A 19 11.40 32.49 17.61
C GLY A 19 11.63 31.40 16.55
N THR A 20 11.27 30.17 16.90
CA THR A 20 11.43 28.94 16.10
C THR A 20 10.59 28.88 14.83
N SER A 21 9.87 29.96 14.47
CA SER A 21 8.90 30.01 13.38
C SER A 21 9.51 29.75 12.00
N ALA A 22 10.74 30.21 11.75
CA ALA A 22 11.44 29.97 10.49
C ALA A 22 11.79 28.48 10.31
N LEU A 23 12.24 27.83 11.39
CA LEU A 23 12.51 26.39 11.39
C LEU A 23 11.22 25.60 11.25
N LEU A 24 10.16 25.97 11.97
CA LEU A 24 8.86 25.31 11.89
C LEU A 24 8.27 25.36 10.48
N LYS A 25 8.31 26.55 9.84
CA LYS A 25 7.88 26.75 8.44
C LYS A 25 8.72 25.96 7.45
N HIS A 26 10.01 25.76 7.74
CA HIS A 26 10.86 24.90 6.93
C HIS A 26 10.46 23.43 7.08
N LEU A 27 10.32 22.94 8.32
CA LEU A 27 9.98 21.52 8.57
C LEU A 27 8.65 21.13 7.93
N THR A 28 7.65 22.01 7.92
CA THR A 28 6.37 21.75 7.24
C THR A 28 6.49 21.69 5.71
N ARG A 29 7.47 22.37 5.10
CA ARG A 29 7.69 22.41 3.64
C ARG A 29 8.86 21.54 3.17
N CYS A 30 9.62 20.94 4.10
CA CYS A 30 10.82 20.18 3.80
C CYS A 30 10.45 18.88 3.08
N LYS A 31 10.63 18.84 1.76
CA LYS A 31 10.26 17.68 0.92
C LYS A 31 10.90 16.36 1.38
N LYS A 32 12.13 16.40 1.86
CA LYS A 32 12.85 15.20 2.34
C LYS A 32 12.32 14.73 3.71
N GLN A 33 11.91 15.65 4.58
CA GLN A 33 11.23 15.29 5.83
C GLN A 33 9.82 14.74 5.55
N SER A 34 9.06 15.36 4.64
CA SER A 34 7.73 14.86 4.27
C SER A 34 7.81 13.47 3.62
N GLN A 35 8.83 13.19 2.81
CA GLN A 35 9.08 11.84 2.29
C GLN A 35 9.37 10.85 3.42
N ALA A 36 10.22 11.21 4.38
CA ALA A 36 10.49 10.35 5.54
C ALA A 36 9.22 10.09 6.38
N LEU A 37 8.37 11.10 6.57
CA LEU A 37 7.09 10.95 7.26
C LEU A 37 6.09 10.08 6.49
N ARG A 38 6.06 10.17 5.15
CA ARG A 38 5.21 9.29 4.32
C ARG A 38 5.62 7.82 4.46
N VAL A 39 6.93 7.52 4.44
CA VAL A 39 7.43 6.15 4.66
C VAL A 39 7.00 5.62 6.03
N VAL A 40 7.07 6.45 7.08
CA VAL A 40 6.62 6.06 8.43
C VAL A 40 5.09 5.93 8.50
N GLN A 41 4.33 6.75 7.78
CA GLN A 41 2.88 6.67 7.71
C GLN A 41 2.41 5.40 6.97
N ASP A 42 3.09 5.04 5.88
CA ASP A 42 2.88 3.80 5.15
C ASP A 42 3.24 2.57 6.03
N LEU A 43 4.32 2.64 6.83
CA LEU A 43 4.64 1.60 7.80
C LEU A 43 3.61 1.53 8.95
N SER A 44 3.17 2.66 9.49
CA SER A 44 2.26 2.68 10.65
C SER A 44 0.81 2.30 10.30
N SER A 45 0.38 2.55 9.05
CA SER A 45 -0.87 2.01 8.53
C SER A 45 -0.84 0.47 8.37
N THR A 46 0.37 -0.11 8.25
CA THR A 46 0.58 -1.56 8.28
C THR A 46 0.44 -2.14 9.70
N ILE A 47 0.62 -1.34 10.75
CA ILE A 47 0.68 -1.80 12.16
C ILE A 47 -0.67 -1.69 12.89
N ARG A 48 -1.62 -0.85 12.43
CA ARG A 48 -2.90 -0.60 13.14
C ARG A 48 -4.06 -1.52 12.74
N SER A 49 -3.80 -2.64 12.06
CA SER A 49 -4.79 -3.71 11.94
C SER A 49 -4.50 -4.76 13.02
N PRO A 50 -5.46 -5.13 13.89
CA PRO A 50 -5.22 -6.14 14.93
C PRO A 50 -4.75 -7.50 14.36
N ASN A 51 -4.90 -7.72 13.05
CA ASN A 51 -4.46 -8.92 12.35
C ASN A 51 -3.33 -8.71 11.34
N GLY A 52 -2.61 -7.58 11.32
CA GLY A 52 -1.35 -7.39 10.57
C GLY A 52 -1.37 -7.67 9.05
N ALA A 53 -2.51 -8.07 8.50
CA ALA A 53 -2.73 -8.20 7.09
C ALA A 53 -2.94 -6.78 6.58
N CYS A 54 -1.92 -6.28 5.89
CA CYS A 54 -2.14 -5.34 4.80
C CYS A 54 -3.42 -5.80 4.09
N LEU A 55 -4.47 -4.97 4.09
CA LEU A 55 -5.48 -5.02 3.04
C LEU A 55 -4.73 -4.70 1.75
N LYS A 56 -3.90 -5.66 1.31
CA LYS A 56 -3.42 -5.78 -0.06
C LYS A 56 -4.70 -5.65 -0.83
N ASN A 57 -4.77 -4.59 -1.62
CA ASN A 57 -5.83 -4.29 -2.55
C ASN A 57 -6.27 -5.61 -3.21
N TRP A 58 -7.34 -6.23 -2.69
CA TRP A 58 -7.71 -7.56 -3.13
C TRP A 58 -8.18 -7.38 -4.57
N SER A 59 -7.42 -7.94 -5.50
CA SER A 59 -7.67 -7.84 -6.92
C SER A 59 -7.85 -9.23 -7.46
N TYR A 60 -8.91 -9.42 -8.23
CA TYR A 60 -9.13 -10.67 -8.93
C TYR A 60 -8.01 -10.88 -9.95
N GLU A 61 -7.28 -11.99 -9.81
CA GLU A 61 -6.20 -12.36 -10.71
C GLU A 61 -6.59 -13.59 -11.55
N PRO A 62 -7.00 -13.41 -12.82
CA PRO A 62 -7.55 -14.49 -13.65
C PRO A 62 -6.60 -15.69 -13.81
N GLN A 63 -5.29 -15.42 -13.83
CA GLN A 63 -4.28 -16.47 -13.98
C GLN A 63 -4.19 -17.37 -12.75
N VAL A 64 -4.37 -16.80 -11.55
CA VAL A 64 -4.40 -17.57 -10.30
C VAL A 64 -5.67 -18.43 -10.25
N ALA A 65 -6.82 -17.84 -10.55
CA ALA A 65 -8.10 -18.55 -10.60
C ALA A 65 -8.06 -19.73 -11.59
N ARG A 66 -7.52 -19.50 -12.80
CA ARG A 66 -7.34 -20.55 -13.81
C ARG A 66 -6.45 -21.68 -13.33
N ARG A 67 -5.31 -21.40 -12.69
CA ARG A 67 -4.40 -22.44 -12.18
C ARG A 67 -5.04 -23.31 -11.09
N VAL A 68 -5.77 -22.69 -10.15
CA VAL A 68 -6.46 -23.42 -9.08
C VAL A 68 -7.58 -24.29 -9.65
N LEU A 69 -8.35 -23.76 -10.60
CA LEU A 69 -9.41 -24.51 -11.29
C LEU A 69 -8.85 -25.70 -12.07
N LEU A 70 -7.79 -25.51 -12.86
CA LEU A 70 -7.16 -26.62 -13.58
C LEU A 70 -6.60 -27.69 -12.64
N ARG A 71 -6.02 -27.28 -11.51
CA ARG A 71 -5.56 -28.23 -10.49
C ARG A 71 -6.72 -29.05 -9.93
N MET A 72 -7.86 -28.43 -9.64
CA MET A 72 -9.08 -29.12 -9.18
C MET A 72 -9.58 -30.13 -10.23
N VAL A 73 -9.69 -29.68 -11.49
CA VAL A 73 -10.14 -30.52 -12.61
C VAL A 73 -9.25 -31.75 -12.76
N SER A 74 -7.93 -31.57 -12.77
CA SER A 74 -6.97 -32.67 -12.87
C SER A 74 -6.99 -33.59 -11.64
N LEU A 75 -7.05 -33.03 -10.43
CA LEU A 75 -7.00 -33.81 -9.18
C LEU A 75 -8.24 -34.69 -9.01
N HIS A 76 -9.41 -34.17 -9.36
CA HIS A 76 -10.68 -34.87 -9.18
C HIS A 76 -11.17 -35.58 -10.45
N GLY A 77 -10.38 -35.58 -11.53
CA GLY A 77 -10.73 -36.24 -12.79
C GLY A 77 -12.00 -35.68 -13.43
N ILE A 78 -12.27 -34.39 -13.22
CA ILE A 78 -13.45 -33.72 -13.77
C ILE A 78 -13.21 -33.45 -15.27
N PRO A 79 -14.21 -33.56 -16.14
CA PRO A 79 -14.07 -33.13 -17.53
C PRO A 79 -13.75 -31.63 -17.64
N PHE A 80 -12.92 -31.23 -18.60
CA PHE A 80 -12.65 -29.81 -18.88
C PHE A 80 -13.91 -29.03 -19.28
N THR A 81 -14.92 -29.71 -19.82
CA THR A 81 -16.24 -29.15 -20.18
C THR A 81 -17.05 -28.72 -18.96
N PHE A 82 -16.68 -29.12 -17.73
CA PHE A 82 -17.35 -28.69 -16.50
C PHE A 82 -17.45 -27.17 -16.37
N THR A 83 -16.46 -26.43 -16.88
CA THR A 83 -16.47 -24.97 -16.84
C THR A 83 -17.53 -24.33 -17.75
N GLU A 84 -18.08 -25.11 -18.68
CA GLU A 84 -19.12 -24.68 -19.62
C GLU A 84 -20.54 -24.94 -19.08
N TYR A 85 -20.65 -25.72 -18.00
CA TYR A 85 -21.95 -26.07 -17.42
C TYR A 85 -22.63 -24.82 -16.88
N ASP A 86 -23.92 -24.66 -17.19
CA ASP A 86 -24.72 -23.49 -16.80
C ASP A 86 -24.66 -23.22 -15.29
N GLY A 87 -24.82 -24.27 -14.48
CA GLY A 87 -24.76 -24.16 -13.02
C GLY A 87 -23.41 -23.64 -12.51
N PHE A 88 -22.30 -24.05 -13.13
CA PHE A 88 -20.97 -23.56 -12.76
C PHE A 88 -20.79 -22.09 -13.17
N ARG A 89 -21.24 -21.71 -14.37
CA ARG A 89 -21.19 -20.31 -14.82
C ARG A 89 -22.01 -19.40 -13.91
N ARG A 90 -23.25 -19.77 -13.60
CA ARG A 90 -24.12 -19.01 -12.68
C ARG A 90 -23.53 -18.92 -11.27
N PHE A 91 -22.83 -19.96 -10.81
CA PHE A 91 -22.12 -19.93 -9.53
C PHE A 91 -20.99 -18.90 -9.55
N VAL A 92 -20.14 -18.90 -10.58
CA VAL A 92 -19.03 -17.94 -10.71
C VAL A 92 -19.53 -16.49 -10.88
N GLU A 93 -20.61 -16.27 -11.62
CA GLU A 93 -21.27 -14.96 -11.77
C GLU A 93 -21.75 -14.36 -10.44
N ARG A 94 -21.95 -15.18 -9.40
CA ARG A 94 -22.38 -14.75 -8.07
C ARG A 94 -21.23 -14.57 -7.07
N LEU A 95 -20.00 -14.93 -7.43
CA LEU A 95 -18.81 -14.84 -6.57
C LEU A 95 -18.05 -13.52 -6.70
N VAL A 96 -18.29 -12.77 -7.77
CA VAL A 96 -17.68 -11.47 -8.08
C VAL A 96 -18.70 -10.37 -7.84
#